data_AF-A0AA90SKA5-F1
#
_entry.id   AF-A0AA90SKA5-F1
#
_cell.length_a   1.000
_cell.length_b   1.000
_cell.length_c   1.000
_cell.angle_alpha   90.00
_cell.angle_beta   90.00
_cell.angle_gamma   90.00
#
_symmetry.space_group_name_H-M   'P 1'
#
loop_
_entity.id
_entity.type
_entity.pdbx_description
1 polymer ?
#
loop_
_entity_poly.entity_id
_entity_poly.type
_entity_poly.pdbx_seq_one_letter_code
_entity_poly.pdbx_strand_id
1 'polypeptide(L)'
;MTVLVAGQDPAGATAVAEALGARAAVVGADGALTPLGDPPGEVERAVYVLDACVPADAVDVVALGRLRARYGTVVAATGADVYPGAAATCTDSARRLGVDVLPVEAGMPAVRAALEAALPEPVAPVAVERPGPGLERADRSAYLRSTIARMRATLLAESADRFRGSDDDAAPEQVRARLDRASAALERSLYEHLRGAYRGTFAGWPSPPEPAVPVLSRPGPPEPPAHRRRPEDAAVLVLGASAGLGIGRAVAAPLEALGALRWLALPISLLVGVAAALWLLRVRRRTTARATRRSWSDGAAAAHRQRVEYELAAALVAAESDAALRLARGPGTEPRPDASNGYGP
;
A
#
# COMPACT_ATOMS: atom_id res chain seq x y z
N MET A 1 17.83 18.86 26.46
CA MET A 1 18.06 19.03 25.02
C MET A 1 16.81 18.64 24.27
N THR A 2 16.04 19.64 23.83
CA THR A 2 14.80 19.41 23.08
C THR A 2 15.14 19.35 21.60
N VAL A 3 14.88 18.20 20.96
CA VAL A 3 15.15 17.98 19.53
C VAL A 3 13.85 18.03 18.74
N LEU A 4 13.88 18.75 17.61
CA LEU A 4 12.84 18.66 16.58
C LEU A 4 13.35 17.85 15.40
N VAL A 5 12.61 16.82 15.01
CA VAL A 5 12.83 16.09 13.78
C VAL A 5 11.84 16.61 12.76
N ALA A 6 12.35 17.10 11.63
CA ALA A 6 11.54 17.69 10.59
C ALA A 6 11.90 17.06 9.24
N GLY A 7 10.93 16.65 8.45
CA GLY A 7 11.16 16.10 7.11
C GLY A 7 9.99 16.34 6.19
N GLN A 8 10.18 16.17 4.88
CA GLN A 8 9.06 16.25 3.93
C GLN A 8 8.13 15.04 4.05
N ASP A 9 8.69 13.86 4.34
CA ASP A 9 7.92 12.66 4.63
C ASP A 9 7.51 12.62 6.12
N PRO A 10 6.20 12.75 6.43
CA PRO A 10 5.73 12.69 7.81
C PRO A 10 6.02 11.34 8.48
N ALA A 11 6.01 10.23 7.73
CA ALA A 11 6.23 8.91 8.29
C ALA A 11 7.70 8.74 8.73
N GLY A 12 8.64 9.07 7.84
CA GLY A 12 10.06 9.11 8.15
C GLY A 12 10.38 10.06 9.31
N ALA A 13 9.84 11.28 9.29
CA ALA A 13 10.04 12.25 10.38
C ALA A 13 9.52 11.71 11.73
N THR A 14 8.36 11.05 11.75
CA THR A 14 7.78 10.46 12.96
C THR A 14 8.62 9.29 13.47
N ALA A 15 9.03 8.38 12.60
CA ALA A 15 9.84 7.22 12.98
C ALA A 15 11.20 7.64 13.58
N VAL A 16 11.85 8.65 12.99
CA VAL A 16 13.10 9.20 13.50
C VAL A 16 12.88 9.96 14.81
N ALA A 17 11.77 10.71 14.93
CA ALA A 17 11.41 11.37 16.17
C ALA A 17 11.21 10.38 17.32
N GLU A 18 10.47 9.30 17.10
CA GLU A 18 10.26 8.25 18.09
C GLU A 18 11.58 7.60 18.52
N ALA A 19 12.46 7.27 17.57
CA ALA A 19 13.77 6.69 17.86
C ALA A 19 14.69 7.61 18.67
N LEU A 20 14.55 8.92 18.52
CA LEU A 20 15.33 9.93 19.24
C LEU A 20 14.65 10.43 20.53
N GLY A 21 13.41 10.02 20.82
CA GLY A 21 12.61 10.63 21.89
C GLY A 21 12.35 12.13 21.65
N ALA A 22 12.24 12.51 20.37
CA ALA A 22 12.14 13.87 19.88
C ALA A 22 10.70 14.18 19.39
N ARG A 23 10.47 15.44 19.01
CA ARG A 23 9.19 15.87 18.42
C ARG A 23 9.25 15.83 16.90
N ALA A 24 8.16 15.49 16.23
CA ALA A 24 8.09 15.43 14.76
C ALA A 24 7.38 16.65 14.16
N ALA A 25 7.87 17.13 13.02
CA ALA A 25 7.20 18.10 12.16
C ALA A 25 7.36 17.73 10.69
N VAL A 26 6.41 18.17 9.87
CA VAL A 26 6.54 18.19 8.41
C VAL A 26 7.15 19.51 8.00
N VAL A 27 8.12 19.44 7.08
CA VAL A 27 8.68 20.62 6.42
C VAL A 27 8.01 20.79 5.07
N GLY A 28 7.37 21.94 4.89
CA GLY A 28 6.78 22.35 3.62
C GLY A 28 7.81 22.65 2.55
N ALA A 29 7.34 22.83 1.30
CA ALA A 29 8.23 23.22 0.22
C ALA A 29 8.84 24.62 0.40
N ASP A 30 8.16 25.45 1.16
CA ASP A 30 8.64 26.73 1.63
C ASP A 30 9.45 26.61 2.92
N GLY A 31 9.80 25.41 3.39
CA GLY A 31 10.48 25.23 4.68
C GLY A 31 9.63 25.60 5.91
N ALA A 32 8.32 25.83 5.77
CA ALA A 32 7.44 26.03 6.90
C ALA A 32 7.27 24.73 7.70
N LEU A 33 7.26 24.84 9.03
CA LEU A 33 7.14 23.69 9.92
C LEU A 33 5.68 23.50 10.34
N THR A 34 5.15 22.32 10.05
CA THR A 34 3.84 21.88 10.56
C THR A 34 4.06 20.78 11.59
N PRO A 35 3.86 21.04 12.89
CA PRO A 35 4.05 20.01 13.91
C PRO A 35 3.07 18.84 13.67
N LEU A 36 3.57 17.61 13.87
CA LEU A 36 2.78 16.37 13.76
C LEU A 36 2.14 15.94 15.09
N GLY A 37 2.36 16.72 16.15
CA GLY A 37 1.81 16.50 17.49
C GLY A 37 1.71 17.83 18.25
N ASP A 38 1.94 17.80 19.56
CA ASP A 38 1.90 19.00 20.40
C ASP A 38 2.80 20.13 19.87
N PRO A 39 2.36 21.40 20.02
CA PRO A 39 3.10 22.53 19.50
C PRO A 39 4.53 22.57 20.05
N PRO A 40 5.52 22.95 19.22
CA PRO A 40 6.91 22.95 19.66
C PRO A 40 7.10 24.00 20.76
N GLY A 41 7.42 23.54 21.97
CA GLY A 41 8.09 24.37 22.98
C GLY A 41 9.50 24.79 22.52
N GLU A 42 10.33 25.28 23.43
CA GLU A 42 11.68 25.73 23.08
C GLU A 42 12.54 24.56 22.57
N VAL A 43 12.93 24.63 21.29
CA VAL A 43 13.72 23.62 20.57
C VAL A 43 15.12 24.17 20.39
N GLU A 44 16.12 23.43 20.89
CA GLU A 44 17.53 23.83 20.84
C GLU A 44 18.23 23.30 19.58
N ARG A 45 17.85 22.10 19.13
CA ARG A 45 18.48 21.40 18.01
C ARG A 45 17.44 20.79 17.09
N ALA A 46 17.75 20.68 15.81
CA ALA A 46 16.89 20.04 14.84
C ALA A 46 17.61 18.94 14.04
N VAL A 47 16.84 17.95 13.58
CA VAL A 47 17.25 16.96 12.60
C VAL A 47 16.38 17.15 11.38
N TYR A 48 16.99 17.38 10.22
CA TYR A 48 16.30 17.38 8.94
C TYR A 48 16.37 15.99 8.31
N VAL A 49 15.22 15.35 8.12
CA VAL A 49 15.12 14.00 7.55
C VAL A 49 14.78 14.10 6.07
N LEU A 50 15.74 13.66 5.25
CA LEU A 50 15.63 13.55 3.80
C LEU A 50 14.90 12.26 3.41
N ASP A 51 14.31 12.27 2.22
CA ASP A 51 13.83 11.05 1.58
C ASP A 51 15.01 10.08 1.40
N ALA A 52 14.79 8.82 1.80
CA ALA A 52 15.76 7.74 1.73
C ALA A 52 16.14 7.35 0.28
N CYS A 53 15.23 7.59 -0.66
CA CYS A 53 15.32 7.03 -2.01
C CYS A 53 15.82 8.03 -3.06
N VAL A 54 15.93 9.32 -2.72
CA VAL A 54 16.16 10.39 -3.70
C VAL A 54 17.22 11.37 -3.16
N PRO A 55 18.20 11.78 -3.99
CA PRO A 55 19.12 12.85 -3.61
C PRO A 55 18.39 14.13 -3.29
N ALA A 56 18.91 14.90 -2.33
CA ALA A 56 18.33 16.15 -1.88
C ALA A 56 18.01 17.08 -3.07
N ASP A 57 16.85 17.71 -3.06
CA ASP A 57 16.43 18.64 -4.11
C ASP A 57 16.52 20.11 -3.67
N ALA A 58 16.05 21.03 -4.52
CA ALA A 58 16.07 22.46 -4.21
C ALA A 58 15.20 22.80 -2.99
N VAL A 59 14.15 22.01 -2.75
CA VAL A 59 13.27 22.18 -1.60
C VAL A 59 14.01 21.80 -0.32
N ASP A 60 14.76 20.70 -0.34
CA ASP A 60 15.60 20.28 0.78
C ASP A 60 16.63 21.34 1.17
N VAL A 61 17.24 22.00 0.18
CA VAL A 61 18.17 23.11 0.41
C VAL A 61 17.50 24.28 1.14
N VAL A 62 16.30 24.68 0.68
CA VAL A 62 15.54 25.77 1.29
C VAL A 62 15.08 25.41 2.70
N ALA A 63 14.53 24.20 2.86
CA ALA A 63 14.09 23.64 4.13
C ALA A 63 15.22 23.62 5.17
N LEU A 64 16.36 23.04 4.81
CA LEU A 64 17.54 22.96 5.67
C LEU A 64 18.09 24.35 6.01
N GLY A 65 18.16 25.25 5.03
CA GLY A 65 18.60 26.63 5.24
C GLY A 65 17.72 27.38 6.25
N ARG A 66 16.39 27.24 6.16
CA ARG A 66 15.45 27.85 7.11
C ARG A 66 15.53 27.23 8.50
N LEU A 67 15.71 25.91 8.58
CA LEU A 67 15.95 25.25 9.86
C LEU A 67 17.21 25.78 10.52
N ARG A 68 18.30 25.95 9.77
CA ARG A 68 19.57 26.49 10.28
C ARG A 68 19.47 27.95 10.71
N ALA A 69 18.66 28.75 10.00
CA ALA A 69 18.38 30.13 10.41
C ALA A 69 17.58 30.21 11.72
N ARG A 70 16.80 29.16 12.06
CA ARG A 70 15.92 29.12 13.23
C ARG A 70 16.55 28.39 14.43
N TYR A 71 17.39 27.40 14.19
CA TYR A 71 17.97 26.53 15.20
C TYR A 71 19.49 26.54 15.09
N GLY A 72 20.18 26.70 16.22
CA GLY A 72 21.64 26.82 16.25
C GLY A 72 22.39 25.56 15.79
N THR A 73 21.72 24.40 15.83
CA THR A 73 22.28 23.12 15.36
C THR A 73 21.23 22.38 14.53
N VAL A 74 21.56 22.09 13.28
CA VAL A 74 20.73 21.25 12.40
C VAL A 74 21.57 20.16 11.76
N VAL A 75 21.20 18.91 12.02
CA VAL A 75 21.83 17.71 11.44
C VAL A 75 20.95 17.20 10.30
N ALA A 76 21.52 16.92 9.14
CA ALA A 76 20.80 16.26 8.05
C ALA A 76 20.96 14.75 8.15
N ALA A 77 19.85 14.01 8.01
CA ALA A 77 19.83 12.56 8.12
C ALA A 77 18.92 11.94 7.05
N THR A 78 19.15 10.69 6.67
CA THR A 78 18.36 9.98 5.66
C THR A 78 18.26 8.48 5.97
N GLY A 79 17.07 7.89 5.76
CA GLY A 79 16.84 6.44 5.88
C GLY A 79 17.37 5.60 4.71
N ALA A 80 18.32 6.13 3.95
CA ALA A 80 18.77 5.54 2.69
C ALA A 80 19.46 4.18 2.86
N ASP A 81 19.98 3.85 4.06
CA ASP A 81 20.76 2.65 4.38
C ASP A 81 20.05 1.33 4.05
N VAL A 82 18.71 1.36 3.96
CA VAL A 82 17.87 0.20 3.61
C VAL A 82 17.85 -0.09 2.10
N TYR A 83 18.34 0.83 1.25
CA TYR A 83 18.20 0.74 -0.20
C TYR A 83 19.52 0.49 -0.95
N PRO A 84 19.51 -0.31 -2.04
CA PRO A 84 20.65 -0.39 -2.96
C PRO A 84 20.98 0.99 -3.52
N GLY A 85 22.21 1.47 -3.30
CA GLY A 85 22.65 2.81 -3.73
C GLY A 85 22.58 3.90 -2.66
N ALA A 86 22.22 3.55 -1.41
CA ALA A 86 22.20 4.45 -0.24
C ALA A 86 23.38 5.43 -0.19
N ALA A 87 24.60 4.91 -0.27
CA ALA A 87 25.82 5.69 -0.16
C ALA A 87 25.96 6.74 -1.27
N ALA A 88 25.52 6.42 -2.49
CA ALA A 88 25.53 7.36 -3.61
C ALA A 88 24.51 8.48 -3.39
N THR A 89 23.30 8.14 -2.91
CA THR A 89 22.25 9.10 -2.55
C THR A 89 22.72 10.03 -1.42
N CYS A 90 23.28 9.49 -0.33
CA CYS A 90 23.82 10.30 0.77
C CYS A 90 24.92 11.25 0.28
N THR A 91 25.85 10.75 -0.56
CA THR A 91 26.95 11.56 -1.09
C THR A 91 26.44 12.70 -1.96
N ASP A 92 25.45 12.45 -2.83
CA ASP A 92 24.89 13.48 -3.70
C ASP A 92 24.06 14.49 -2.89
N SER A 93 23.27 14.03 -1.92
CA SER A 93 22.56 14.91 -0.98
C SER A 93 23.52 15.80 -0.20
N ALA A 94 24.60 15.23 0.33
CA ALA A 94 25.62 15.98 1.07
C ALA A 94 26.26 17.07 0.20
N ARG A 95 26.60 16.74 -1.05
CA ARG A 95 27.14 17.69 -2.03
C ARG A 95 26.18 18.84 -2.31
N ARG A 96 24.87 18.56 -2.48
CA ARG A 96 23.86 19.57 -2.82
C ARG A 96 23.52 20.47 -1.63
N LEU A 97 23.44 19.90 -0.44
CA LEU A 97 23.12 20.64 0.79
C LEU A 97 24.34 21.38 1.37
N GLY A 98 25.55 20.95 1.01
CA GLY A 98 26.79 21.47 1.59
C GLY A 98 26.98 21.05 3.05
N VAL A 99 26.44 19.89 3.43
CA VAL A 99 26.47 19.35 4.81
C VAL A 99 26.67 17.85 4.78
N ASP A 100 27.19 17.28 5.86
CA ASP A 100 27.20 15.83 6.02
C ASP A 100 25.77 15.31 6.22
N VAL A 101 25.41 14.27 5.46
CA VAL A 101 24.12 13.59 5.54
C VAL A 101 24.33 12.22 6.18
N LEU A 102 23.76 12.03 7.37
CA LEU A 102 23.96 10.83 8.16
C LEU A 102 22.91 9.75 7.86
N PRO A 103 23.30 8.48 7.75
CA PRO A 103 22.34 7.39 7.63
C PRO A 103 21.55 7.20 8.95
N VAL A 104 20.27 6.87 8.80
CA VAL A 104 19.29 6.68 9.88
C VAL A 104 19.20 5.18 10.18
N GLU A 105 20.23 4.67 10.86
CA GLU A 105 20.33 3.26 11.25
C GLU A 105 19.55 2.95 12.54
N ALA A 106 19.29 1.67 12.81
CA ALA A 106 18.67 1.23 14.07
C ALA A 106 19.41 1.82 15.31
N GLY A 107 18.68 2.60 16.12
CA GLY A 107 19.21 3.24 17.33
C GLY A 107 19.91 4.60 17.12
N MET A 108 20.08 5.06 15.87
CA MET A 108 20.56 6.40 15.50
C MET A 108 21.85 6.90 16.18
N PRO A 109 22.90 6.06 16.39
CA PRO A 109 24.07 6.47 17.15
C PRO A 109 24.84 7.63 16.49
N ALA A 110 24.97 7.61 15.16
CA ALA A 110 25.66 8.65 14.40
C ALA A 110 24.94 10.00 14.50
N VAL A 111 23.61 10.01 14.36
CA VAL A 111 22.79 11.22 14.48
C VAL A 111 22.86 11.79 15.90
N ARG A 112 22.81 10.93 16.92
CA ARG A 112 22.93 11.36 18.33
C ARG A 112 24.30 11.94 18.62
N ALA A 113 25.36 11.27 18.20
CA ALA A 113 26.73 11.76 18.38
C ALA A 113 26.96 13.10 17.66
N ALA A 114 26.43 13.27 16.45
CA ALA A 114 26.51 14.53 15.71
C ALA A 114 25.73 15.65 16.40
N LEU A 115 24.53 15.37 16.91
CA LEU A 115 23.77 16.35 17.69
C LEU A 115 24.50 16.76 18.96
N GLU A 116 25.20 15.84 19.63
CA GLU A 116 25.97 16.09 20.86
C GLU A 116 27.27 16.86 20.60
N ALA A 117 27.97 16.54 19.52
CA ALA A 117 29.25 17.15 19.15
C ALA A 117 29.11 18.53 18.49
N ALA A 118 27.95 18.81 17.89
CA ALA A 118 27.73 20.07 17.19
C ALA A 118 27.70 21.25 18.17
N LEU A 119 28.64 22.17 18.00
CA LEU A 119 28.60 23.50 18.59
C LEU A 119 27.53 24.32 17.86
N PRO A 120 26.83 25.24 18.56
CA PRO A 120 25.92 26.16 17.90
C PRO A 120 26.73 27.02 16.92
N GLU A 121 26.51 26.83 15.62
CA GLU A 121 27.13 27.69 14.63
C GLU A 121 26.41 29.04 14.64
N PRO A 122 27.12 30.18 14.71
CA PRO A 122 26.51 31.48 14.49
C PRO A 122 26.08 31.58 13.03
N VAL A 123 24.81 31.28 12.77
CA VAL A 123 24.22 31.40 11.44
C VAL A 123 23.89 32.86 11.19
N ALA A 124 24.66 33.50 10.30
CA ALA A 124 24.19 34.74 9.67
C ALA A 124 22.91 34.40 8.90
N PRO A 125 21.79 35.13 9.10
CA PRO A 125 20.56 34.87 8.36
C PRO A 125 20.87 35.11 6.88
N VAL A 126 21.06 34.03 6.12
CA VAL A 126 21.07 34.11 4.68
C VAL A 126 19.69 34.60 4.30
N ALA A 127 19.61 35.83 3.77
CA ALA A 127 18.40 36.34 3.17
C ALA A 127 18.12 35.47 1.94
N VAL A 128 17.41 34.37 2.14
CA VAL A 128 16.91 33.55 1.04
C VAL A 128 15.88 34.42 0.34
N GLU A 129 16.27 34.96 -0.81
CA GLU A 129 15.36 35.65 -1.71
C GLU A 129 14.15 34.76 -1.91
N ARG A 130 12.96 35.26 -1.55
CA ARG A 130 11.74 34.46 -1.69
C ARG A 130 11.60 34.14 -3.18
N PRO A 131 11.53 32.86 -3.57
CA PRO A 131 11.28 32.52 -4.96
C PRO A 131 10.00 33.25 -5.41
N GLY A 132 10.01 33.75 -6.64
CA GLY A 132 8.82 34.40 -7.18
C GLY A 132 7.61 33.46 -7.13
N PRO A 133 6.38 33.97 -6.98
CA PRO A 133 5.18 33.15 -6.75
C PRO A 133 4.87 32.18 -7.88
N GLY A 134 5.43 32.38 -9.07
CA GLY A 134 5.34 31.41 -10.18
C GLY A 134 6.25 30.19 -10.00
N LEU A 135 7.47 30.40 -9.51
CA LEU A 135 8.43 29.33 -9.24
C LEU A 135 7.96 28.50 -8.05
N GLU A 136 7.49 29.15 -6.99
CA GLU A 136 6.93 28.48 -5.80
C GLU A 136 5.70 27.59 -6.16
N ARG A 137 4.86 28.05 -7.10
CA ARG A 137 3.75 27.23 -7.63
C ARG A 137 4.24 26.05 -8.45
N ALA A 138 5.25 26.26 -9.31
CA ALA A 138 5.83 25.18 -10.11
C ALA A 138 6.45 24.11 -9.21
N ASP A 139 7.20 24.50 -8.19
CA ASP A 139 7.84 23.59 -7.23
C ASP A 139 6.80 22.81 -6.43
N ARG A 140 5.76 23.47 -5.91
CA ARG A 140 4.63 22.79 -5.23
C ARG A 140 3.92 21.79 -6.15
N SER A 141 3.73 22.15 -7.43
CA SER A 141 3.11 21.25 -8.40
C SER A 141 3.99 20.04 -8.72
N ALA A 142 5.31 20.23 -8.81
CA ALA A 142 6.28 19.16 -9.01
C ALA A 142 6.34 18.22 -7.80
N TYR A 143 6.35 18.77 -6.59
CA TYR A 143 6.27 18.02 -5.33
C TYR A 143 4.98 17.19 -5.24
N LEU A 144 3.83 17.78 -5.57
CA LEU A 144 2.55 17.06 -5.58
C LEU A 144 2.60 15.88 -6.55
N ARG A 145 3.06 16.09 -7.78
CA ARG A 145 3.18 15.05 -8.79
C ARG A 145 4.09 13.90 -8.38
N SER A 146 5.27 14.22 -7.84
CA SER A 146 6.21 13.19 -7.38
C SER A 146 5.62 12.40 -6.20
N THR A 147 4.94 13.08 -5.29
CA THR A 147 4.26 12.45 -4.15
C THR A 147 3.10 11.57 -4.58
N ILE A 148 2.25 12.00 -5.52
CA ILE A 148 1.17 11.19 -6.09
C ILE A 148 1.72 9.98 -6.84
N ALA A 149 2.82 10.13 -7.59
CA ALA A 149 3.45 9.02 -8.29
C ALA A 149 3.96 7.95 -7.30
N ARG A 150 4.61 8.35 -6.20
CA ARG A 150 5.03 7.44 -5.12
C ARG A 150 3.84 6.78 -4.44
N MET A 151 2.83 7.56 -4.06
CA MET A 151 1.60 7.08 -3.45
C MET A 151 0.91 6.02 -4.32
N ARG A 152 0.85 6.23 -5.65
CA ARG A 152 0.33 5.26 -6.59
C ARG A 152 1.08 3.93 -6.51
N ALA A 153 2.42 3.97 -6.49
CA ALA A 153 3.23 2.76 -6.38
C ALA A 153 2.95 2.00 -5.07
N THR A 154 2.93 2.72 -3.93
CA THR A 154 2.62 2.13 -2.62
C THR A 154 1.23 1.51 -2.58
N LEU A 155 0.21 2.20 -3.08
CA LEU A 155 -1.16 1.72 -3.06
C LEU A 155 -1.40 0.54 -4.02
N LEU A 156 -0.67 0.47 -5.14
CA LEU A 156 -0.69 -0.69 -6.05
C LEU A 156 0.00 -1.92 -5.43
N ALA A 157 1.05 -1.72 -4.62
CA ALA A 157 1.64 -2.81 -3.84
C ALA A 157 0.68 -3.29 -2.75
N GLU A 158 0.08 -2.35 -2.01
CA GLU A 158 -0.88 -2.65 -0.95
C GLU A 158 -2.16 -3.32 -1.48
N SER A 159 -2.66 -2.91 -2.66
CA SER A 159 -3.78 -3.59 -3.32
C SER A 159 -3.40 -5.04 -3.65
N ALA A 160 -2.18 -5.26 -4.16
CA ALA A 160 -1.71 -6.59 -4.49
C ALA A 160 -1.73 -7.54 -3.31
N ASP A 161 -1.22 -7.09 -2.17
CA ASP A 161 -1.11 -7.90 -0.97
C ASP A 161 -2.46 -8.11 -0.28
N ARG A 162 -3.36 -7.11 -0.29
CA ARG A 162 -4.68 -7.24 0.34
C ARG A 162 -5.62 -8.16 -0.42
N PHE A 163 -5.54 -8.18 -1.76
CA PHE A 163 -6.33 -9.09 -2.58
C PHE A 163 -5.70 -10.49 -2.67
N ARG A 164 -4.43 -10.65 -2.29
CA ARG A 164 -3.75 -11.93 -2.19
C ARG A 164 -4.34 -12.72 -1.02
N GLY A 165 -4.94 -13.86 -1.32
CA GLY A 165 -5.53 -14.76 -0.32
C GLY A 165 -6.50 -15.72 -0.98
N SER A 166 -6.16 -17.01 -0.94
CA SER A 166 -7.04 -18.10 -1.36
C SER A 166 -7.57 -18.77 -0.10
N ASP A 167 -8.88 -18.75 0.06
CA ASP A 167 -9.54 -19.62 1.03
C ASP A 167 -10.29 -20.68 0.23
N ASP A 168 -9.67 -21.86 0.11
CA ASP A 168 -10.07 -22.92 -0.83
C ASP A 168 -11.51 -23.43 -0.60
N ASP A 169 -12.04 -23.21 0.60
CA ASP A 169 -13.38 -23.63 1.02
C ASP A 169 -14.28 -22.45 1.46
N ALA A 170 -13.88 -21.19 1.23
CA ALA A 170 -14.68 -20.03 1.62
C ALA A 170 -16.04 -19.97 0.90
N ALA A 171 -17.07 -19.62 1.66
CA ALA A 171 -18.39 -19.34 1.10
C ALA A 171 -18.34 -18.06 0.24
N PRO A 172 -19.17 -17.93 -0.82
CA PRO A 172 -19.19 -16.74 -1.67
C PRO A 172 -19.40 -15.42 -0.90
N GLU A 173 -20.21 -15.44 0.16
CA GLU A 173 -20.44 -14.30 1.04
C GLU A 173 -19.16 -13.89 1.80
N GLN A 174 -18.34 -14.86 2.22
CA GLN A 174 -17.07 -14.60 2.89
C GLN A 174 -16.06 -13.97 1.92
N VAL A 175 -16.04 -14.44 0.67
CA VAL A 175 -15.22 -13.82 -0.38
C VAL A 175 -15.65 -12.38 -0.61
N ARG A 176 -16.96 -12.12 -0.75
CA ARG A 176 -17.51 -10.76 -0.92
C ARG A 176 -17.13 -9.85 0.26
N ALA A 177 -17.39 -10.29 1.48
CA ALA A 177 -17.07 -9.53 2.69
C ALA A 177 -15.55 -9.29 2.86
N ARG A 178 -14.70 -10.18 2.36
CA ARG A 178 -13.24 -9.98 2.32
C ARG A 178 -12.87 -8.89 1.31
N LEU A 179 -13.41 -8.94 0.10
CA LEU A 179 -13.15 -7.95 -0.95
C LEU A 179 -13.62 -6.54 -0.52
N ASP A 180 -14.81 -6.45 0.10
CA ASP A 180 -15.34 -5.19 0.62
C ASP A 180 -14.44 -4.59 1.72
N ARG A 181 -13.96 -5.43 2.65
CA ARG A 181 -13.01 -5.00 3.68
C ARG A 181 -11.68 -4.53 3.09
N ALA A 182 -11.18 -5.21 2.08
CA ALA A 182 -9.95 -4.80 1.38
C ALA A 182 -10.12 -3.44 0.69
N SER A 183 -11.24 -3.23 -0.01
CA SER A 183 -11.58 -1.93 -0.61
C SER A 183 -11.70 -0.82 0.44
N ALA A 184 -12.44 -1.04 1.54
CA ALA A 184 -12.60 -0.05 2.60
C ALA A 184 -11.28 0.28 3.32
N ALA A 185 -10.35 -0.67 3.40
CA ALA A 185 -9.01 -0.41 3.91
C ALA A 185 -8.19 0.43 2.91
N LEU A 186 -8.35 0.20 1.60
CA LEU A 186 -7.63 0.96 0.55
C LEU A 186 -8.15 2.39 0.46
N GLU A 187 -9.47 2.59 0.59
CA GLU A 187 -10.09 3.93 0.68
C GLU A 187 -9.47 4.76 1.81
N ARG A 188 -9.37 4.17 3.01
CA ARG A 188 -8.76 4.84 4.17
C ARG A 188 -7.29 5.16 3.94
N SER A 189 -6.53 4.19 3.44
CA SER A 189 -5.11 4.39 3.11
C SER A 189 -4.93 5.52 2.09
N LEU A 190 -5.68 5.49 0.99
CA LEU A 190 -5.67 6.53 -0.03
C LEU A 190 -6.00 7.91 0.56
N TYR A 191 -7.04 8.01 1.39
CA TYR A 191 -7.43 9.26 2.02
C TYR A 191 -6.33 9.83 2.94
N GLU A 192 -5.72 9.00 3.79
CA GLU A 192 -4.62 9.44 4.67
C GLU A 192 -3.40 9.90 3.87
N HIS A 193 -3.01 9.16 2.83
CA HIS A 193 -1.90 9.56 1.95
C HIS A 193 -2.19 10.87 1.21
N LEU A 194 -3.41 11.04 0.68
CA LEU A 194 -3.84 12.30 0.05
C LEU A 194 -3.81 13.46 1.04
N ARG A 195 -4.25 13.23 2.29
CA ARG A 195 -4.23 14.26 3.34
C ARG A 195 -2.79 14.69 3.66
N GLY A 196 -1.86 13.73 3.76
CA GLY A 196 -0.43 14.02 3.90
C GLY A 196 0.13 14.82 2.73
N ALA A 197 -0.18 14.40 1.49
CA ALA A 197 0.27 15.09 0.28
C ALA A 197 -0.26 16.53 0.19
N TYR A 198 -1.53 16.76 0.53
CA TYR A 198 -2.12 18.11 0.57
C TYR A 198 -1.46 18.97 1.65
N ARG A 199 -1.25 18.45 2.86
CA ARG A 199 -0.57 19.19 3.93
C ARG A 199 0.84 19.64 3.53
N GLY A 200 1.62 18.78 2.87
CA GLY A 200 2.95 19.14 2.37
C GLY A 200 2.89 20.16 1.23
N THR A 201 1.98 19.95 0.27
CA THR A 201 1.83 20.83 -0.91
C THR A 201 1.38 22.24 -0.53
N PHE A 202 0.47 22.36 0.43
CA PHE A 202 -0.12 23.63 0.89
C PHE A 202 0.47 24.10 2.23
N ALA A 203 1.65 23.59 2.60
CA ALA A 203 2.34 24.08 3.79
C ALA A 203 2.58 25.61 3.69
N GLY A 204 2.41 26.28 4.82
CA GLY A 204 2.47 27.74 4.92
C GLY A 204 1.14 28.46 4.61
N TRP A 205 0.11 27.75 4.15
CA TRP A 205 -1.22 28.35 3.97
C TRP A 205 -1.96 28.45 5.31
N PRO A 206 -2.75 29.52 5.54
CA PRO A 206 -3.43 29.73 6.82
C PRO A 206 -4.51 28.66 7.10
N SER A 207 -5.12 28.12 6.04
CA SER A 207 -6.03 26.97 6.10
C SER A 207 -5.71 26.06 4.92
N PRO A 208 -4.90 25.00 5.13
CA PRO A 208 -4.57 24.08 4.05
C PRO A 208 -5.85 23.31 3.64
N PRO A 209 -6.13 23.22 2.33
CA PRO A 209 -7.30 22.51 1.86
C PRO A 209 -7.24 21.03 2.21
N GLU A 210 -8.40 20.42 2.48
CA GLU A 210 -8.51 18.97 2.60
C GLU A 210 -8.92 18.34 1.25
N PRO A 211 -8.38 17.15 0.91
CA PRO A 211 -8.81 16.41 -0.25
C PRO A 211 -10.24 15.89 -0.05
N ALA A 212 -10.97 15.72 -1.16
CA ALA A 212 -12.26 15.02 -1.12
C ALA A 212 -12.07 13.57 -0.66
N VAL A 213 -13.03 13.05 0.11
CA VAL A 213 -13.01 11.65 0.56
C VAL A 213 -13.22 10.75 -0.66
N PRO A 214 -12.26 9.90 -1.04
CA PRO A 214 -12.42 8.99 -2.16
C PRO A 214 -13.43 7.90 -1.78
N VAL A 215 -14.30 7.56 -2.73
CA VAL A 215 -15.24 6.44 -2.61
C VAL A 215 -14.94 5.49 -3.76
N LEU A 216 -14.48 4.29 -3.43
CA LEU A 216 -14.25 3.22 -4.38
C LEU A 216 -15.53 2.39 -4.51
N SER A 217 -15.86 2.02 -5.74
CA SER A 217 -16.98 1.14 -6.02
C SER A 217 -16.75 -0.23 -5.38
N ARG A 218 -17.83 -0.82 -4.90
CA ARG A 218 -17.87 -2.18 -4.35
C ARG A 218 -18.71 -3.06 -5.27
N PRO A 219 -18.21 -3.38 -6.48
CA PRO A 219 -18.95 -4.24 -7.38
C PRO A 219 -19.14 -5.62 -6.73
N GLY A 220 -20.28 -6.25 -6.99
CA GLY A 220 -20.49 -7.62 -6.57
C GLY A 220 -19.50 -8.56 -7.28
N PRO A 221 -18.97 -9.58 -6.60
CA PRO A 221 -18.21 -10.62 -7.28
C PRO A 221 -19.10 -11.32 -8.31
N PRO A 222 -18.51 -11.89 -9.37
CA PRO A 222 -19.25 -12.67 -10.35
C PRO A 222 -20.01 -13.82 -9.68
N GLU A 223 -21.15 -14.20 -10.25
CA GLU A 223 -21.96 -15.29 -9.69
C GLU A 223 -21.11 -16.57 -9.50
N PRO A 224 -21.24 -17.25 -8.35
CA PRO A 224 -20.51 -18.48 -8.12
C PRO A 224 -20.94 -19.56 -9.11
N PRO A 225 -20.02 -20.45 -9.51
CA PRO A 225 -20.35 -21.54 -10.43
C PRO A 225 -21.47 -22.40 -9.85
N ALA A 226 -22.58 -22.51 -10.57
CA ALA A 226 -23.69 -23.35 -10.17
C ALA A 226 -23.26 -24.83 -10.15
N HIS A 227 -23.57 -25.55 -9.07
CA HIS A 227 -23.34 -26.99 -8.94
C HIS A 227 -24.30 -27.78 -9.83
N ARG A 228 -24.15 -27.68 -11.17
CA ARG A 228 -24.87 -28.57 -12.08
C ARG A 228 -24.23 -29.95 -12.03
N ARG A 229 -25.00 -30.95 -11.58
CA ARG A 229 -24.64 -32.37 -11.74
C ARG A 229 -24.52 -32.65 -13.24
N ARG A 230 -23.30 -32.86 -13.73
CA ARG A 230 -23.09 -33.13 -15.16
C ARG A 230 -23.39 -34.58 -15.49
N PRO A 231 -24.06 -34.88 -16.61
CA PRO A 231 -24.33 -36.25 -17.07
C PRO A 231 -23.04 -37.02 -17.39
N GLU A 232 -21.93 -36.32 -17.59
CA GLU A 232 -20.57 -36.86 -17.73
C GLU A 232 -20.17 -37.80 -16.57
N ASP A 233 -20.69 -37.55 -15.37
CA ASP A 233 -20.41 -38.39 -14.20
C ASP A 233 -21.03 -39.79 -14.31
N ALA A 234 -22.13 -39.93 -15.04
CA ALA A 234 -22.74 -41.24 -15.30
C ALA A 234 -21.87 -42.05 -16.25
N ALA A 235 -21.26 -41.41 -17.25
CA ALA A 235 -20.34 -42.07 -18.18
C ALA A 235 -19.06 -42.55 -17.47
N VAL A 236 -18.50 -41.75 -16.56
CA VAL A 236 -17.33 -42.14 -15.75
C VAL A 236 -17.68 -43.28 -14.79
N LEU A 237 -18.89 -43.30 -14.22
CA LEU A 237 -19.35 -44.39 -13.37
C LEU A 237 -19.51 -45.70 -14.14
N VAL A 238 -20.09 -45.66 -15.34
CA VAL A 238 -20.23 -46.83 -16.22
C VAL A 238 -18.86 -47.35 -16.65
N LEU A 239 -17.92 -46.47 -16.98
CA LEU A 239 -16.56 -46.83 -17.36
C LEU A 239 -15.75 -47.41 -16.17
N GLY A 240 -15.97 -46.89 -14.96
CA GLY A 240 -15.36 -47.43 -13.74
C GLY A 240 -15.91 -48.80 -13.37
N ALA A 241 -17.21 -49.02 -13.58
CA ALA A 241 -17.86 -50.31 -13.37
C ALA A 241 -17.34 -51.39 -14.33
N SER A 242 -17.07 -51.04 -15.59
CA SER A 242 -16.52 -51.98 -16.58
C SER A 242 -15.04 -52.30 -16.35
N ALA A 243 -14.24 -51.33 -15.89
CA ALA A 243 -12.85 -51.57 -15.50
C ALA A 243 -12.72 -52.40 -14.20
N GLY A 244 -13.63 -52.21 -13.23
CA GLY A 244 -13.68 -52.96 -11.97
C GLY A 244 -13.96 -54.46 -12.14
N LEU A 245 -14.72 -54.85 -13.18
CA LEU A 245 -14.93 -56.25 -13.56
C LEU A 245 -13.64 -56.97 -13.96
N GLY A 246 -12.65 -56.27 -14.54
CA GLY A 246 -11.35 -56.84 -14.91
C GLY A 246 -10.46 -57.12 -13.69
N ILE A 247 -10.44 -56.22 -12.72
CA ILE A 247 -9.63 -56.36 -11.49
C ILE A 247 -10.27 -57.36 -10.52
N GLY A 248 -11.60 -57.41 -10.44
CA GLY A 248 -12.33 -58.41 -9.65
C GLY A 248 -11.99 -59.85 -10.06
N ARG A 249 -11.73 -60.07 -11.36
CA ARG A 249 -11.32 -61.38 -11.89
C ARG A 249 -9.89 -61.76 -11.50
N ALA A 250 -8.98 -60.78 -11.39
CA ALA A 250 -7.61 -61.01 -10.95
C ALA A 250 -7.50 -61.35 -9.46
N VAL A 251 -8.36 -60.77 -8.61
CA VAL A 251 -8.41 -61.04 -7.16
C VAL A 251 -9.22 -62.31 -6.83
N ALA A 252 -10.07 -62.78 -7.74
CA ALA A 252 -10.81 -64.04 -7.57
C ALA A 252 -9.93 -65.29 -7.79
N ALA A 253 -8.83 -65.16 -8.55
CA ALA A 253 -7.94 -66.28 -8.90
C ALA A 253 -7.36 -67.06 -7.69
N PRO A 254 -6.96 -66.44 -6.57
CA PRO A 254 -6.49 -67.16 -5.37
C PRO A 254 -7.61 -67.79 -4.55
N LEU A 255 -8.84 -67.25 -4.63
CA LEU A 255 -10.01 -67.72 -3.87
C LEU A 255 -10.65 -68.97 -4.49
N GLU A 256 -10.45 -69.21 -5.80
CA GLU A 256 -10.87 -70.46 -6.45
C GLU A 256 -10.18 -71.70 -5.85
N ALA A 257 -9.00 -71.54 -5.23
CA ALA A 257 -8.27 -72.62 -4.57
C ALA A 257 -8.92 -73.11 -3.26
N LEU A 258 -9.86 -72.35 -2.66
CA LEU A 258 -10.44 -72.63 -1.33
C LEU A 258 -11.83 -73.31 -1.37
N GLY A 259 -12.34 -73.67 -2.54
CA GLY A 259 -13.40 -74.68 -2.77
C GLY A 259 -14.83 -74.39 -2.24
N ALA A 260 -15.02 -73.67 -1.13
CA ALA A 260 -16.28 -73.63 -0.40
C ALA A 260 -17.11 -72.35 -0.59
N LEU A 261 -16.53 -71.25 -1.11
CA LEU A 261 -17.20 -69.94 -1.21
C LEU A 261 -17.28 -69.36 -2.64
N ARG A 262 -17.23 -70.24 -3.65
CA ARG A 262 -17.12 -69.83 -5.07
C ARG A 262 -18.32 -69.01 -5.57
N TRP A 263 -19.52 -69.31 -5.08
CA TRP A 263 -20.76 -68.61 -5.43
C TRP A 263 -20.80 -67.17 -4.90
N LEU A 264 -20.10 -66.90 -3.78
CA LEU A 264 -20.10 -65.61 -3.09
C LEU A 264 -18.96 -64.69 -3.53
N ALA A 265 -17.88 -65.26 -4.08
CA ALA A 265 -16.70 -64.50 -4.52
C ALA A 265 -17.03 -63.49 -5.63
N LEU A 266 -17.89 -63.88 -6.58
CA LEU A 266 -18.28 -63.06 -7.72
C LEU A 266 -19.07 -61.80 -7.30
N PRO A 267 -20.16 -61.89 -6.51
CA PRO A 267 -20.88 -60.69 -6.04
C PRO A 267 -20.05 -59.83 -5.08
N ILE A 268 -19.18 -60.43 -4.24
CA ILE A 268 -18.30 -59.65 -3.34
C ILE A 268 -17.29 -58.83 -4.15
N SER A 269 -16.65 -59.42 -5.17
CA SER A 269 -15.71 -58.69 -6.03
C SER A 269 -16.40 -57.52 -6.76
N LEU A 270 -17.64 -57.71 -7.18
CA LEU A 270 -18.44 -56.69 -7.87
C LEU A 270 -18.77 -55.54 -6.90
N LEU A 271 -19.22 -55.87 -5.69
CA LEU A 271 -19.50 -54.88 -4.64
C LEU A 271 -18.26 -54.06 -4.28
N VAL A 272 -17.10 -54.71 -4.14
CA VAL A 272 -15.83 -54.03 -3.84
C VAL A 272 -15.41 -53.11 -5.00
N GLY A 273 -15.50 -53.58 -6.25
CA GLY A 273 -15.21 -52.76 -7.43
C GLY A 273 -16.13 -51.53 -7.53
N VAL A 274 -17.44 -51.71 -7.31
CA VAL A 274 -18.41 -50.61 -7.29
C VAL A 274 -18.14 -49.65 -6.14
N ALA A 275 -17.86 -50.14 -4.93
CA ALA A 275 -17.54 -49.30 -3.77
C ALA A 275 -16.28 -48.46 -4.01
N ALA A 276 -15.22 -49.05 -4.56
CA ALA A 276 -13.99 -48.35 -4.92
C ALA A 276 -14.22 -47.29 -6.00
N ALA A 277 -15.00 -47.60 -7.04
CA ALA A 277 -15.36 -46.63 -8.08
C ALA A 277 -16.18 -45.45 -7.53
N LEU A 278 -17.16 -45.73 -6.66
CA LEU A 278 -17.95 -44.70 -5.99
C LEU A 278 -17.10 -43.83 -5.05
N TRP A 279 -16.12 -44.43 -4.38
CA TRP A 279 -15.18 -43.70 -3.54
C TRP A 279 -14.27 -42.79 -4.36
N LEU A 280 -13.66 -43.30 -5.43
CA LEU A 280 -12.82 -42.50 -6.35
C LEU A 280 -13.62 -41.35 -6.98
N LEU A 281 -14.87 -41.59 -7.39
CA LEU A 281 -15.74 -40.54 -7.91
C LEU A 281 -16.04 -39.47 -6.85
N ARG A 282 -16.28 -39.86 -5.59
CA ARG A 282 -16.45 -38.91 -4.48
C ARG A 282 -15.20 -38.08 -4.23
N VAL A 283 -14.01 -38.70 -4.24
CA VAL A 283 -12.73 -37.99 -4.06
C VAL A 283 -12.52 -37.00 -5.21
N ARG A 284 -12.68 -37.46 -6.47
CA ARG A 284 -12.51 -36.62 -7.67
C ARG A 284 -13.51 -35.46 -7.70
N ARG A 285 -14.77 -35.69 -7.32
CA ARG A 285 -15.77 -34.62 -7.23
C ARG A 285 -15.39 -33.56 -6.19
N ARG A 286 -14.87 -33.98 -5.04
CA ARG A 286 -14.41 -33.04 -4.00
C ARG A 286 -13.21 -32.22 -4.47
N THR A 287 -12.24 -32.85 -5.13
CA THR A 287 -11.07 -32.13 -5.67
C THR A 287 -11.45 -31.16 -6.78
N THR A 288 -12.33 -31.56 -7.71
CA THR A 288 -12.81 -30.67 -8.77
C THR A 288 -13.64 -29.51 -8.21
N ALA A 289 -14.52 -29.76 -7.25
CA ALA A 289 -15.30 -28.71 -6.61
C ALA A 289 -14.42 -27.67 -5.90
N ARG A 290 -13.36 -28.12 -5.22
CA ARG A 290 -12.36 -27.23 -4.59
C ARG A 290 -11.59 -26.43 -5.63
N ALA A 291 -11.09 -27.08 -6.68
CA ALA A 291 -10.37 -26.41 -7.76
C ALA A 291 -11.25 -25.33 -8.43
N THR A 292 -12.51 -25.65 -8.74
CA THR A 292 -13.47 -24.72 -9.33
C THR A 292 -13.79 -23.53 -8.40
N ARG A 293 -13.94 -23.77 -7.10
CA ARG A 293 -14.16 -22.71 -6.11
C ARG A 293 -12.95 -21.80 -5.97
N ARG A 294 -11.76 -22.38 -5.88
CA ARG A 294 -10.50 -21.64 -5.84
C ARG A 294 -10.34 -20.77 -7.07
N SER A 295 -10.50 -21.33 -8.27
CA SER A 295 -10.41 -20.57 -9.52
C SER A 295 -11.44 -19.45 -9.62
N TRP A 296 -12.67 -19.68 -9.12
CA TRP A 296 -13.68 -18.63 -9.04
C TRP A 296 -13.28 -17.53 -8.06
N SER A 297 -12.79 -17.88 -6.87
CA SER A 297 -12.39 -16.91 -5.86
C SER A 297 -11.19 -16.06 -6.31
N ASP A 298 -10.23 -16.67 -7.00
CA ASP A 298 -9.06 -15.99 -7.57
C ASP A 298 -9.50 -15.07 -8.71
N GLY A 299 -10.39 -15.54 -9.59
CA GLY A 299 -10.96 -14.72 -10.67
C GLY A 299 -11.77 -13.53 -10.14
N ALA A 300 -12.58 -13.74 -9.10
CA ALA A 300 -13.34 -12.68 -8.45
C ALA A 300 -12.41 -11.64 -7.80
N ALA A 301 -11.36 -12.08 -7.08
CA ALA A 301 -10.38 -11.19 -6.48
C ALA A 301 -9.60 -10.39 -7.53
N ALA A 302 -9.17 -11.03 -8.64
CA ALA A 302 -8.46 -10.36 -9.73
C ALA A 302 -9.32 -9.31 -10.43
N ALA A 303 -10.58 -9.64 -10.74
CA ALA A 303 -11.51 -8.69 -11.37
C ALA A 303 -11.81 -7.49 -10.46
N HIS A 304 -12.03 -7.74 -9.16
CA HIS A 304 -12.28 -6.70 -8.17
C HIS A 304 -11.06 -5.80 -7.98
N ARG A 305 -9.86 -6.40 -7.88
CA ARG A 305 -8.59 -5.68 -7.81
C ARG A 305 -8.40 -4.75 -9.02
N GLN A 306 -8.58 -5.26 -10.24
CA GLN A 306 -8.41 -4.46 -11.45
C GLN A 306 -9.36 -3.25 -11.47
N ARG A 307 -10.61 -3.44 -11.00
CA ARG A 307 -11.57 -2.34 -10.89
C ARG A 307 -11.14 -1.30 -9.86
N VAL A 308 -10.72 -1.75 -8.68
CA VAL A 308 -10.22 -0.89 -7.60
C VAL A 308 -8.99 -0.11 -8.05
N GLU A 309 -8.04 -0.74 -8.75
CA GLU A 309 -6.83 -0.06 -9.25
C GLU A 309 -7.15 1.02 -10.29
N TYR A 310 -8.14 0.76 -11.17
CA TYR A 310 -8.62 1.76 -12.12
C TYR A 310 -9.24 2.97 -11.40
N GLU A 311 -10.08 2.73 -10.41
CA GLU A 311 -10.73 3.81 -9.66
C GLU A 311 -9.75 4.57 -8.76
N LEU A 312 -8.76 3.88 -8.21
CA LEU A 312 -7.67 4.50 -7.47
C LEU A 312 -6.85 5.44 -8.36
N ALA A 313 -6.53 5.01 -9.59
CA ALA A 313 -5.85 5.87 -10.55
C ALA A 313 -6.71 7.10 -10.90
N ALA A 314 -8.02 6.92 -11.10
CA ALA A 314 -8.94 8.02 -11.37
C ALA A 314 -9.04 9.01 -10.18
N ALA A 315 -9.12 8.50 -8.96
CA ALA A 315 -9.16 9.31 -7.75
C ALA A 315 -7.87 10.13 -7.55
N LEU A 316 -6.70 9.55 -7.84
CA LEU A 316 -5.42 10.27 -7.78
C LEU A 316 -5.34 11.40 -8.81
N VAL A 317 -5.79 11.17 -10.05
CA VAL A 317 -5.84 12.21 -11.08
C VAL A 317 -6.82 13.32 -10.70
N ALA A 318 -7.98 12.97 -10.14
CA ALA A 318 -8.96 13.94 -9.66
C ALA A 318 -8.39 14.81 -8.53
N ALA A 319 -7.68 14.20 -7.58
CA ALA A 319 -7.01 14.91 -6.49
C ALA A 319 -5.88 15.81 -7.00
N GLU A 320 -5.05 15.34 -7.94
CA GLU A 320 -4.02 16.18 -8.57
C GLU A 320 -4.63 17.41 -9.24
N SER A 321 -5.71 17.21 -9.99
CA SER A 321 -6.41 18.28 -10.72
C SER A 321 -7.03 19.30 -9.77
N ASP A 322 -7.67 18.83 -8.69
CA ASP A 322 -8.21 19.69 -7.63
C ASP A 322 -7.11 20.52 -6.95
N ALA A 323 -6.01 19.88 -6.55
CA ALA A 323 -4.90 20.57 -5.92
C ALA A 323 -4.22 21.57 -6.87
N ALA A 324 -4.00 21.22 -8.14
CA ALA A 324 -3.46 22.14 -9.14
C ALA A 324 -4.36 23.36 -9.35
N LEU A 325 -5.68 23.16 -9.37
CA LEU A 325 -6.66 24.25 -9.47
C LEU A 325 -6.62 25.16 -8.24
N ARG A 326 -6.49 24.59 -7.03
CA ARG A 326 -6.33 25.38 -5.79
C ARG A 326 -5.02 26.16 -5.78
N LEU A 327 -3.90 25.54 -6.17
CA LEU A 327 -2.60 26.21 -6.32
C LEU A 327 -2.66 27.38 -7.32
N ALA A 328 -3.43 27.24 -8.40
CA ALA A 328 -3.63 28.30 -9.38
C ALA A 328 -4.42 29.49 -8.82
N ARG A 329 -5.40 29.25 -7.93
CA ARG A 329 -6.19 30.32 -7.29
C ARG A 329 -5.43 31.02 -6.15
N GLY A 330 -4.55 30.31 -5.47
CA GLY A 330 -3.79 30.83 -4.32
C GLY A 330 -4.53 30.73 -2.98
N PRO A 331 -3.90 31.16 -1.87
CA PRO A 331 -4.46 31.05 -0.53
C PRO A 331 -5.65 32.00 -0.32
N GLY A 332 -6.72 31.53 0.33
CA GLY A 332 -7.84 32.37 0.79
C GLY A 332 -9.02 32.54 -0.18
N THR A 333 -8.99 31.92 -1.36
CA THR A 333 -10.17 31.87 -2.24
C THR A 333 -10.99 30.61 -1.96
N GLU A 334 -11.71 30.57 -0.84
CA GLU A 334 -12.69 29.50 -0.63
C GLU A 334 -13.82 29.60 -1.67
N PRO A 335 -14.38 28.47 -2.14
CA PRO A 335 -15.61 28.49 -2.89
C PRO A 335 -16.70 29.09 -2.00
N ARG A 336 -17.26 30.22 -2.39
CA ARG A 336 -18.47 30.74 -1.75
C ARG A 336 -19.55 29.66 -1.89
N PRO A 337 -20.13 29.14 -0.80
CA PRO A 337 -21.19 28.13 -0.88
C PRO A 337 -22.44 28.63 -1.65
N ASP A 338 -22.52 29.95 -1.89
CA ASP A 338 -23.63 30.61 -2.57
C ASP A 338 -23.43 30.76 -4.09
N ALA A 339 -22.29 30.33 -4.64
CA ALA A 339 -22.11 30.25 -6.10
C ALA A 339 -22.76 28.97 -6.63
N SER A 340 -24.08 28.84 -6.43
CA SER A 340 -24.87 27.93 -7.24
C SER A 340 -24.69 28.37 -8.68
N ASN A 341 -24.13 27.48 -9.51
CA ASN A 341 -24.17 27.65 -10.94
C ASN A 341 -25.65 27.71 -11.33
N GLY A 342 -26.14 28.92 -11.55
CA GLY A 342 -27.42 29.20 -12.16
C GLY A 342 -27.43 28.71 -13.60
N TYR A 343 -27.52 27.39 -13.77
CA TYR A 343 -28.17 26.79 -14.92
C TYR A 343 -29.50 26.26 -14.41
N GLY A 344 -30.51 27.13 -14.50
CA GLY A 344 -31.90 26.72 -14.46
C GLY A 344 -32.24 25.82 -15.66
N PRO A 345 -33.40 25.15 -15.60
CA PRO A 345 -33.79 24.06 -16.49
C PRO A 345 -33.84 24.42 -17.99
#